data_AF-A0A1H8JAG8-F1
#
_entry.id   AF-A0A1H8JAG8-F1
#
_cell.length_a   1.000
_cell.length_b   1.000
_cell.length_c   1.000
_cell.angle_alpha   90.00
_cell.angle_beta   90.00
_cell.angle_gamma   90.00
#
_symmetry.space_group_name_H-M   'P 1'
#
loop_
_entity.id
_entity.type
_entity.pdbx_description
1 polymer ?
#
loop_
_entity_poly.entity_id
_entity_poly.type
_entity_poly.pdbx_seq_one_letter_code
_entity_poly.pdbx_strand_id
1 'polypeptide(L)'
;MSAIQLFCFPLSANSHRIALCLSLLGIGLARNDRAFGVPSAGDYAAPRGERALAYLDAHLSARPFLELGRPTLADVSVFPFVAVAPGAGLPILEYEHIQTWLGRLAALPGFIAMPLVSRGR
;
A
#
# COMPACT_ATOMS: atom_id res chain seq x y z
N MET A 1 8.60 26.48 -4.55
CA MET A 1 8.25 25.92 -3.22
C MET A 1 9.32 24.91 -2.84
N SER A 2 9.82 24.92 -1.61
CA SER A 2 10.79 23.92 -1.16
C SER A 2 10.11 22.55 -1.04
N ALA A 3 10.76 21.48 -1.51
CA ALA A 3 10.22 20.12 -1.44
C ALA A 3 10.19 19.64 0.03
N ILE A 4 9.14 18.89 0.39
CA ILE A 4 9.09 18.24 1.71
C ILE A 4 10.15 17.15 1.75
N GLN A 5 10.98 17.15 2.80
CA GLN A 5 11.94 16.07 3.06
C GLN A 5 11.23 14.93 3.78
N LEU A 6 11.21 13.73 3.18
CA LEU A 6 10.63 12.54 3.80
C LEU A 6 11.72 11.49 4.05
N PHE A 7 11.95 11.22 5.33
CA PHE A 7 12.77 10.10 5.77
C PHE A 7 11.96 8.80 5.61
N CYS A 8 12.43 7.93 4.73
CA CYS A 8 11.77 6.69 4.36
C CYS A 8 12.52 5.50 4.98
N PHE A 9 11.76 4.56 5.53
CA PHE A 9 12.26 3.22 5.82
C PHE A 9 11.95 2.32 4.61
N PRO A 10 12.92 1.56 4.08
CA PRO A 10 12.67 0.57 3.05
C PRO A 10 11.51 -0.34 3.47
N LEU A 11 10.53 -0.51 2.58
CA LEU A 11 9.33 -1.33 2.80
C LEU A 11 8.39 -0.88 3.95
N SER A 12 8.58 0.31 4.52
CA SER A 12 7.57 0.85 5.43
C SER A 12 6.33 1.28 4.66
N ALA A 13 5.25 0.52 4.84
CA ALA A 13 3.94 0.87 4.29
C ALA A 13 3.48 2.26 4.74
N ASN A 14 3.82 2.69 5.97
CA ASN A 14 3.54 4.05 6.45
C ASN A 14 4.33 5.13 5.70
N SER A 15 5.62 4.91 5.44
CA SER A 15 6.42 5.84 4.63
C SER A 15 5.90 5.90 3.18
N HIS A 16 5.41 4.78 2.66
CA HIS A 16 4.80 4.76 1.33
C HIS A 16 3.45 5.50 1.28
N ARG A 17 2.58 5.39 2.30
CA ARG A 17 1.32 6.17 2.39
C ARG A 17 1.57 7.66 2.18
N ILE A 18 2.57 8.21 2.89
CA ILE A 18 2.89 9.63 2.83
C ILE A 18 3.42 10.00 1.45
N ALA A 19 4.35 9.22 0.90
CA ALA A 19 4.91 9.47 -0.42
C ALA A 19 3.84 9.43 -1.52
N LEU A 20 2.98 8.41 -1.50
CA LEU A 20 1.88 8.27 -2.46
C LEU A 20 0.88 9.43 -2.33
N CYS A 21 0.47 9.79 -1.10
CA CYS A 21 -0.44 10.89 -0.85
C CYS A 21 0.08 12.22 -1.41
N LEU A 22 1.33 12.58 -1.10
CA LEU A 22 1.93 13.83 -1.58
C LEU A 22 2.03 13.86 -3.12
N SER A 23 2.37 12.73 -3.74
CA SER A 23 2.44 12.62 -5.20
C SER A 23 1.09 12.82 -5.87
N LEU A 24 0.03 12.19 -5.36
CA LEU A 24 -1.34 12.34 -5.89
C LEU A 24 -1.86 13.78 -5.75
N LEU A 25 -1.36 14.53 -4.76
CA LEU A 25 -1.69 15.94 -4.57
C LEU A 25 -0.79 16.89 -5.39
N GLY A 26 0.20 16.37 -6.13
CA GLY A 26 1.15 17.19 -6.90
C GLY A 26 2.17 17.93 -6.03
N ILE A 27 2.41 17.48 -4.80
CA ILE A 27 3.34 18.12 -3.86
C ILE A 27 4.73 17.48 -4.01
N GLY A 28 5.73 18.30 -4.30
CA GLY A 28 7.12 17.86 -4.47
C GLY A 28 7.72 17.26 -3.20
N LEU A 29 8.39 16.11 -3.36
CA LEU A 29 9.00 15.33 -2.28
C LEU A 29 10.46 14.98 -2.60
N ALA A 30 11.33 15.09 -1.60
CA ALA A 30 12.68 14.54 -1.62
C ALA A 30 12.76 13.37 -0.61
N ARG A 31 13.17 12.18 -1.09
CA ARG A 31 13.22 10.95 -0.27
C ARG A 31 14.63 10.70 0.24
N ASN A 32 14.73 10.27 1.50
CA ASN A 32 15.97 9.81 2.11
C ASN A 32 15.74 8.40 2.68
N ASP A 33 16.21 7.39 1.97
CA ASP A 33 15.98 5.97 2.30
C ASP A 33 17.07 5.47 3.27
N ARG A 34 16.69 5.14 4.51
CA ARG A 34 17.60 4.53 5.51
C ARG A 34 17.11 3.15 5.92
N ALA A 35 17.95 2.12 5.72
CA ALA A 35 17.66 0.77 6.16
C ALA A 35 17.93 0.60 7.67
N PHE A 36 16.91 0.23 8.43
CA PHE A 36 17.03 -0.27 9.79
C PHE A 36 16.26 -1.60 9.88
N GLY A 37 16.89 -2.64 10.42
CA GLY A 37 16.36 -4.01 10.41
C GLY A 37 15.02 -4.12 11.16
N VAL A 38 13.99 -4.58 10.45
CA VAL A 38 12.64 -4.80 11.02
C VAL A 38 12.50 -6.29 11.35
N PRO A 39 12.13 -6.66 12.59
CA PRO A 39 11.80 -8.05 12.92
C PRO A 39 10.54 -8.52 12.16
N SER A 40 10.57 -9.74 11.64
CA SER A 40 9.40 -10.40 11.04
C SER A 40 8.33 -10.64 12.11
N ALA A 41 7.12 -10.10 11.90
CA ALA A 41 5.97 -10.42 12.75
C ALA A 41 5.70 -11.94 12.71
N GLY A 42 5.69 -12.59 13.87
CA GLY A 42 5.51 -14.04 14.00
C GLY A 42 4.10 -14.55 13.69
N ASP A 43 3.88 -15.84 13.98
CA ASP A 43 2.75 -16.68 13.55
C ASP A 43 1.33 -16.17 13.87
N TYR A 44 1.18 -15.21 14.79
CA TYR A 44 -0.12 -14.63 15.17
C TYR A 44 -0.67 -13.59 14.17
N ALA A 45 0.16 -13.12 13.22
CA ALA A 45 -0.23 -12.08 12.27
C ALA A 45 -1.06 -12.61 11.09
N ALA A 46 -0.82 -13.87 10.67
CA ALA A 46 -1.43 -14.43 9.46
C ALA A 46 -2.97 -14.56 9.55
N PRO A 47 -3.57 -15.16 10.60
CA PRO A 47 -5.03 -15.33 10.65
C PRO A 47 -5.79 -13.99 10.71
N ARG A 48 -5.19 -12.97 11.33
CA ARG A 48 -5.75 -11.61 11.37
C ARG A 48 -5.63 -10.91 10.02
N GLY A 49 -4.52 -11.12 9.31
CA GLY A 49 -4.29 -10.62 7.97
C GLY A 49 -5.29 -11.19 6.98
N GLU A 50 -5.47 -12.51 6.96
CA GLU A 50 -6.44 -13.19 6.08
C GLU A 50 -7.87 -12.71 6.33
N ARG A 51 -8.29 -12.60 7.61
CA ARG A 51 -9.61 -12.09 7.94
C ARG A 51 -9.82 -10.64 7.50
N ALA A 52 -8.79 -9.80 7.61
CA ALA A 52 -8.85 -8.42 7.14
C ALA A 52 -8.96 -8.34 5.61
N LEU A 53 -8.23 -9.19 4.88
CA LEU A 53 -8.33 -9.29 3.42
C LEU A 53 -9.71 -9.76 2.98
N ALA A 54 -10.27 -10.80 3.62
CA ALA A 54 -11.61 -11.27 3.32
C ALA A 54 -12.70 -10.19 3.54
N TYR A 55 -12.61 -9.43 4.65
CA TYR A 55 -13.52 -8.31 4.88
C TYR A 55 -13.37 -7.21 3.83
N LEU A 56 -12.12 -6.86 3.48
CA LEU A 56 -11.83 -5.83 2.50
C LEU A 56 -12.35 -6.21 1.11
N ASP A 57 -12.14 -7.45 0.68
CA ASP A 57 -12.62 -7.96 -0.60
C ASP A 57 -14.15 -7.95 -0.68
N ALA A 58 -14.82 -8.43 0.37
CA ALA A 58 -16.27 -8.37 0.47
C ALA A 58 -16.80 -6.92 0.42
N HIS A 59 -16.13 -5.99 1.09
CA HIS A 59 -16.47 -4.56 1.05
C HIS A 59 -16.31 -3.96 -0.36
N LEU A 60 -15.28 -4.38 -1.10
CA LEU A 60 -15.00 -3.93 -2.46
C LEU A 60 -15.88 -4.61 -3.53
N SER A 61 -16.58 -5.69 -3.20
CA SER A 61 -17.46 -6.40 -4.16
C SER A 61 -18.50 -5.51 -4.83
N ALA A 62 -19.03 -4.53 -4.09
CA ALA A 62 -20.03 -3.59 -4.58
C ALA A 62 -19.49 -2.15 -4.74
N ARG A 63 -18.18 -1.95 -4.57
CA ARG A 63 -17.59 -0.61 -4.45
C ARG A 63 -16.30 -0.46 -5.27
N PRO A 64 -16.19 0.58 -6.11
CA PRO A 64 -14.99 0.76 -6.91
C PRO A 64 -13.76 1.19 -6.08
N PHE A 65 -14.00 1.89 -4.97
CA PHE A 65 -13.05 2.42 -3.98
C PHE A 65 -13.65 2.24 -2.58
N LEU A 66 -12.87 2.43 -1.53
CA LEU A 66 -13.33 2.16 -0.15
C LEU A 66 -14.58 2.95 0.25
N GLU A 67 -14.68 4.21 -0.16
CA GLU A 67 -15.82 5.06 0.17
C GLU A 67 -16.04 6.15 -0.89
N LEU A 68 -17.22 6.77 -0.90
CA LEU A 68 -17.58 7.90 -1.79
C LEU A 68 -17.53 7.63 -3.30
N GLY A 69 -17.35 6.38 -3.74
CA GLY A 69 -17.31 6.01 -5.15
C GLY A 69 -16.13 6.60 -5.94
N ARG A 70 -15.12 7.15 -5.27
CA ARG A 70 -13.93 7.80 -5.85
C ARG A 70 -12.70 7.53 -4.97
N PRO A 71 -11.46 7.65 -5.48
CA PRO A 71 -10.28 7.46 -4.63
C PRO A 71 -10.20 8.51 -3.52
N THR A 72 -9.87 8.07 -2.31
CA THR A 72 -9.74 8.91 -1.12
C THR A 72 -8.47 8.59 -0.32
N LEU A 73 -8.23 9.36 0.75
CA LEU A 73 -7.16 9.06 1.70
C LEU A 73 -7.34 7.68 2.38
N ALA A 74 -8.56 7.15 2.46
CA ALA A 74 -8.79 5.81 2.95
C ALA A 74 -8.09 4.78 2.06
N ASP A 75 -8.22 4.92 0.74
CA ASP A 75 -7.59 4.02 -0.23
C ASP A 75 -6.06 4.11 -0.15
N VAL A 76 -5.53 5.33 -0.14
CA VAL A 76 -4.09 5.59 0.01
C VAL A 76 -3.54 5.03 1.31
N SER A 77 -4.35 4.99 2.37
CA SER A 77 -3.97 4.40 3.64
C SER A 77 -3.93 2.87 3.55
N VAL A 78 -4.97 2.23 3.02
CA VAL A 78 -5.03 0.76 3.03
C VAL A 78 -4.10 0.14 1.98
N PHE A 79 -4.00 0.74 0.79
CA PHE A 79 -3.31 0.20 -0.38
C PHE A 79 -1.89 -0.32 -0.11
N PRO A 80 -0.99 0.43 0.54
CA PRO A 80 0.40 -0.02 0.71
C PRO A 80 0.54 -1.31 1.50
N PHE A 81 -0.37 -1.56 2.46
CA PHE A 81 -0.35 -2.76 3.30
C PHE A 81 -0.82 -3.99 2.53
N VAL A 82 -1.83 -3.81 1.69
CA VAL A 82 -2.37 -4.87 0.84
C VAL A 82 -1.40 -5.21 -0.30
N ALA A 83 -0.76 -4.20 -0.89
CA ALA A 83 0.21 -4.39 -1.96
C ALA A 83 1.46 -5.19 -1.54
N VAL A 84 1.88 -5.11 -0.28
CA VAL A 84 3.02 -5.88 0.26
C VAL A 84 2.61 -7.15 1.01
N ALA A 85 1.33 -7.42 1.18
CA ALA A 85 0.84 -8.59 1.90
C ALA A 85 1.43 -9.93 1.37
N PRO A 86 1.69 -10.12 0.05
CA PRO A 86 2.37 -11.32 -0.44
C PRO A 86 3.77 -11.52 0.15
N GLY A 87 4.51 -10.43 0.40
CA GLY A 87 5.82 -10.48 1.06
C GLY A 87 5.72 -10.92 2.53
N ALA A 88 4.55 -10.81 3.13
CA ALA A 88 4.23 -11.31 4.47
C ALA A 88 3.55 -12.69 4.46
N GLY A 89 3.48 -13.37 3.30
CA GLY A 89 2.88 -14.70 3.16
C GLY A 89 1.35 -14.71 3.07
N LEU A 90 0.70 -13.55 2.88
CA LEU A 90 -0.75 -13.48 2.75
C LEU A 90 -1.20 -13.64 1.27
N PRO A 91 -2.22 -14.49 0.98
CA PRO A 91 -2.60 -14.85 -0.38
C PRO A 91 -3.54 -13.79 -1.01
N ILE A 92 -3.00 -12.68 -1.51
CA ILE A 92 -3.85 -11.62 -2.10
C ILE A 92 -4.49 -12.01 -3.44
N LEU A 93 -3.89 -12.96 -4.15
CA LEU A 93 -4.30 -13.35 -5.51
C LEU A 93 -5.68 -14.02 -5.55
N GLU A 94 -6.17 -14.49 -4.41
CA GLU A 94 -7.47 -15.16 -4.26
C GLU A 94 -8.64 -14.15 -4.15
N TYR A 95 -8.35 -12.85 -4.01
CA TYR A 95 -9.33 -11.80 -3.76
C TYR A 95 -9.54 -10.92 -4.99
N GLU A 96 -10.50 -11.27 -5.85
CA GLU A 96 -10.73 -10.63 -7.16
C GLU A 96 -11.03 -9.12 -7.05
N HIS A 97 -11.82 -8.71 -6.05
CA HIS A 97 -12.21 -7.32 -5.89
C HIS A 97 -11.05 -6.47 -5.38
N ILE A 98 -10.20 -7.04 -4.50
CA ILE A 98 -8.93 -6.46 -4.11
C ILE A 98 -8.02 -6.28 -5.33
N GLN A 99 -7.85 -7.31 -6.15
CA GLN A 99 -6.98 -7.24 -7.34
C GLN A 99 -7.43 -6.13 -8.30
N THR A 100 -8.75 -6.03 -8.52
CA THR A 100 -9.33 -4.97 -9.34
C THR A 100 -9.11 -3.59 -8.74
N TRP A 101 -9.31 -3.44 -7.42
CA TRP A 101 -9.08 -2.18 -6.70
C TRP A 101 -7.61 -1.74 -6.71
N LEU A 102 -6.67 -2.67 -6.51
CA LEU A 102 -5.23 -2.41 -6.65
C LEU A 102 -4.90 -1.89 -8.04
N GLY A 103 -5.45 -2.51 -9.08
CA GLY A 103 -5.27 -2.08 -10.48
C GLY A 103 -5.81 -0.67 -10.74
N ARG A 104 -7.00 -0.33 -10.21
CA ARG A 104 -7.57 1.02 -10.34
C ARG A 104 -6.67 2.08 -9.69
N LEU A 105 -6.13 1.80 -8.50
CA LEU A 105 -5.24 2.72 -7.80
C LEU A 105 -3.89 2.89 -8.51
N ALA A 106 -3.32 1.80 -9.02
CA ALA A 106 -2.08 1.83 -9.78
C ALA A 106 -2.21 2.61 -11.11
N ALA A 107 -3.42 2.73 -11.65
CA ALA A 107 -3.72 3.51 -12.85
C ALA A 107 -3.95 5.00 -12.61
N LEU A 108 -3.95 5.48 -11.35
CA LEU A 108 -4.18 6.89 -11.07
C LEU A 108 -3.01 7.78 -11.56
N PRO A 109 -3.28 8.96 -12.14
CA PRO A 109 -2.24 9.93 -12.46
C PRO A 109 -1.43 10.31 -11.21
N GLY A 110 -0.10 10.28 -11.32
CA GLY A 110 0.79 10.56 -10.19
C GLY A 110 0.95 9.40 -9.21
N PHE A 111 0.46 8.20 -9.54
CA PHE A 111 0.75 7.00 -8.77
C PHE A 111 2.26 6.71 -8.75
N ILE A 112 2.77 6.41 -7.56
CA ILE A 112 4.16 5.96 -7.36
C ILE A 112 4.09 4.54 -6.81
N ALA A 113 4.74 3.58 -7.49
CA ALA A 113 4.80 2.20 -7.02
C ALA A 113 5.66 2.07 -5.76
N MET A 114 5.35 1.09 -4.92
CA MET A 114 6.27 0.71 -3.84
C MET A 114 7.58 0.21 -4.44
N PRO A 115 8.74 0.61 -3.88
CA PRO A 115 9.98 -0.06 -4.19
C PRO A 115 9.83 -1.52 -3.76
N LEU A 116 9.71 -2.44 -4.72
CA LEU A 116 9.88 -3.86 -4.44
C LEU A 116 11.32 -4.04 -3.97
N VAL A 117 11.53 -4.73 -2.86
CA VAL A 117 12.84 -5.35 -2.64
C VAL A 117 13.00 -6.35 -3.78
N SER A 118 13.83 -6.03 -4.76
CA SER A 118 14.46 -7.06 -5.56
C SER A 118 15.14 -7.97 -4.55
N ARG A 119 14.66 -9.21 -4.38
CA ARG A 119 15.52 -10.26 -3.83
C ARG A 119 16.78 -10.21 -4.68
N GLY A 120 17.90 -9.87 -4.05
CA GLY A 120 19.19 -9.80 -4.72
C GLY A 120 19.42 -11.05 -5.55
N ARG A 121 19.97 -10.85 -6.74
CA ARG A 121 20.80 -11.90 -7.33
C ARG A 121 22.04 -12.10 -6.48
#